data_AF-A0A1C5TBW4-F1
#
_entry.id   AF-A0A1C5TBW4-F1
#
_cell.length_a   1.000
_cell.length_b   1.000
_cell.length_c   1.000
_cell.angle_alpha   90.00
_cell.angle_beta   90.00
_cell.angle_gamma   90.00
#
_symmetry.space_group_name_H-M   'P 1'
#
loop_
_entity.id
_entity.type
_entity.pdbx_description
1 polymer ?
#
loop_
_entity_poly.entity_id
_entity_poly.type
_entity_poly.pdbx_seq_one_letter_code
_entity_poly.pdbx_strand_id
1 'polypeptide(L)'
;MATFGTTNKYINYSVNSQELSYDINSNTSVVRVWIDVWRTNTGYTTYGNGTVYARINGTVYSVGIGTGQKITSSAIRLGTWDVTVGHNSDGSKSIGVSGWISHDRFSSSENGYTHTLTTIPRQANIIDSPTTFKDTDNPWFKYSNPGNFNMECWLEPNPNGEHYAKRTLSGTSGTFTWELTNDERKQLREACKGKTCTIRIGLYSNNCSWASYHDRTYQMTNAEPTINSVVTSIIDPFGSLCLQNRSNIKFTISATAKYGATITNYAVSGNNFSYAGSKNTCQTSNIRDSGSLKYTVTVTDSRGFTASTTKTINVTGYSYPTISMEAFRSNSSGTKDVSGGTYICVKPVFTYSAITGNSIASKAIKINNISKSTSFSSEGNYVFSGYSLNETYDVICTITDTVGNSASITATITVAKIPFNISKNKSALGLGTVAKYDGFINIGYGFCNTDGEQLYMFGVTDNYDD
;
A
#
# COMPACT_ATOMS: atom_id res chain seq x y z
N MET A 1 -55.40 -14.63 43.81
CA MET A 1 -56.45 -14.59 44.84
C MET A 1 -56.10 -15.62 45.90
N ALA A 2 -56.17 -15.24 47.17
CA ALA A 2 -56.04 -16.16 48.30
C ALA A 2 -57.05 -15.77 49.39
N THR A 3 -57.66 -16.77 50.04
CA THR A 3 -58.68 -16.58 51.08
C THR A 3 -58.11 -16.96 52.44
N PHE A 4 -58.38 -16.12 53.43
CA PHE A 4 -57.85 -16.27 54.79
C PHE A 4 -58.96 -16.08 55.83
N GLY A 5 -58.78 -16.73 56.98
CA GLY A 5 -59.66 -16.56 58.13
C GLY A 5 -59.35 -15.31 58.94
N THR A 6 -60.27 -14.95 59.83
CA THR A 6 -60.07 -13.91 60.85
C THR A 6 -60.17 -14.53 62.25
N THR A 7 -59.95 -13.74 63.30
CA THR A 7 -60.22 -14.15 64.68
C THR A 7 -61.69 -14.50 64.93
N ASN A 8 -62.60 -14.08 64.05
CA ASN A 8 -63.98 -14.56 64.01
C ASN A 8 -64.10 -15.71 63.01
N LYS A 9 -64.36 -16.93 63.51
CA LYS A 9 -64.48 -18.15 62.70
C LYS A 9 -65.54 -18.09 61.59
N TYR A 10 -66.45 -17.13 61.64
CA TYR A 10 -67.50 -16.93 60.64
C TYR A 10 -67.21 -15.79 59.66
N ILE A 11 -66.03 -15.16 59.71
CA ILE A 11 -65.65 -14.06 58.81
C ILE A 11 -64.33 -14.43 58.13
N ASN A 12 -64.35 -14.41 56.80
CA ASN A 12 -63.20 -14.59 55.95
C ASN A 12 -62.95 -13.32 55.13
N TYR A 13 -61.72 -13.17 54.67
CA TYR A 13 -61.37 -12.15 53.69
C TYR A 13 -60.51 -12.77 52.58
N SER A 14 -60.46 -12.11 51.44
CA SER A 14 -59.59 -12.47 50.33
C SER A 14 -58.64 -11.33 50.00
N VAL A 15 -57.40 -11.70 49.69
CA VAL A 15 -56.44 -10.82 49.03
C VAL A 15 -56.49 -11.13 47.54
N ASN A 16 -56.70 -10.10 46.74
CA ASN A 16 -56.85 -10.23 45.30
C ASN A 16 -55.93 -9.25 44.59
N SER A 17 -55.42 -9.68 43.43
CA SER A 17 -54.57 -8.86 42.58
C SER A 17 -54.87 -9.14 41.12
N GLN A 18 -54.75 -8.10 40.29
CA GLN A 18 -54.87 -8.17 38.83
C GLN A 18 -53.88 -7.19 38.21
N GLU A 19 -53.07 -7.65 37.27
CA GLU A 19 -52.30 -6.75 36.40
C GLU A 19 -53.27 -6.13 35.38
N LEU A 20 -53.37 -4.81 35.36
CA LEU A 20 -54.29 -4.07 34.50
C LEU A 20 -53.66 -3.75 33.14
N SER A 21 -52.39 -3.37 33.15
CA SER A 21 -51.62 -2.99 31.96
C SER A 21 -50.12 -3.05 32.25
N TYR A 22 -49.32 -3.04 31.18
CA TYR A 22 -47.87 -2.84 31.22
C TYR A 22 -47.45 -1.81 30.16
N ASP A 23 -46.31 -1.17 30.37
CA ASP A 23 -45.74 -0.17 29.48
C ASP A 23 -44.27 -0.51 29.14
N ILE A 24 -44.00 -0.69 27.85
CA ILE A 24 -42.70 -1.14 27.32
C ILE A 24 -41.63 -0.05 27.50
N ASN A 25 -41.99 1.22 27.34
CA ASN A 25 -41.05 2.33 27.32
C ASN A 25 -40.52 2.66 28.72
N SER A 26 -41.42 2.63 29.71
CA SER A 26 -41.11 2.89 31.11
C SER A 26 -40.71 1.64 31.89
N ASN A 27 -40.86 0.44 31.32
CA ASN A 27 -40.60 -0.85 31.97
C ASN A 27 -41.39 -1.01 33.29
N THR A 28 -42.68 -0.71 33.24
CA THR A 28 -43.58 -0.76 34.40
C THR A 28 -44.91 -1.48 34.12
N SER A 29 -45.55 -1.99 35.18
CA SER A 29 -46.91 -2.52 35.15
C SER A 29 -47.81 -1.85 36.18
N VAL A 30 -49.09 -1.67 35.86
CA VAL A 30 -50.12 -1.20 36.79
C VAL A 30 -50.83 -2.41 37.38
N VAL A 31 -50.74 -2.59 38.69
CA VAL A 31 -51.36 -3.71 39.41
C VAL A 31 -52.45 -3.18 40.33
N ARG A 32 -53.67 -3.70 40.16
CA ARG A 32 -54.78 -3.49 41.07
C ARG A 32 -54.75 -4.55 42.16
N VAL A 33 -54.83 -4.13 43.42
CA VAL A 33 -54.98 -5.00 44.58
C VAL A 33 -56.22 -4.59 45.36
N TRP A 34 -57.01 -5.57 45.78
CA TRP A 34 -58.21 -5.30 46.59
C TRP A 34 -58.46 -6.39 47.62
N ILE A 35 -59.09 -5.98 48.72
CA ILE A 35 -59.48 -6.85 49.81
C ILE A 35 -61.00 -6.93 49.88
N ASP A 36 -61.55 -8.12 49.70
CA ASP A 36 -62.97 -8.39 49.89
C ASP A 36 -63.16 -9.16 51.21
N VAL A 37 -64.26 -8.90 51.92
CA VAL A 37 -64.61 -9.56 53.19
C VAL A 37 -66.04 -10.08 53.14
N TRP A 38 -66.29 -11.22 53.77
CA TRP A 38 -67.63 -11.80 53.89
C TRP A 38 -67.77 -12.68 55.12
N ARG A 39 -69.03 -12.95 55.48
CA ARG A 39 -69.38 -13.98 56.45
C ARG A 39 -69.54 -15.33 55.76
N THR A 40 -69.12 -16.39 56.43
CA THR A 40 -69.34 -17.77 55.96
C THR A 40 -70.68 -18.35 56.41
N ASN A 41 -71.42 -17.66 57.28
CA ASN A 41 -72.74 -18.05 57.77
C ASN A 41 -73.86 -17.10 57.30
N THR A 42 -75.04 -17.63 57.00
CA THR A 42 -76.19 -16.90 56.44
C THR A 42 -77.06 -16.28 57.53
N GLY A 43 -77.68 -15.13 57.27
CA GLY A 43 -78.63 -14.45 58.18
C GLY A 43 -77.99 -13.52 59.21
N TYR A 44 -76.66 -13.37 59.19
CA TYR A 44 -75.91 -12.52 60.11
C TYR A 44 -75.28 -11.34 59.37
N THR A 45 -75.16 -10.20 60.06
CA THR A 45 -74.47 -9.01 59.58
C THR A 45 -73.50 -8.52 60.64
N THR A 46 -72.30 -8.10 60.24
CA THR A 46 -71.34 -7.43 61.11
C THR A 46 -71.17 -5.98 60.70
N TYR A 47 -71.23 -5.10 61.70
CA TYR A 47 -71.01 -3.67 61.62
C TYR A 47 -69.91 -3.27 62.59
N GLY A 48 -69.25 -2.14 62.34
CA GLY A 48 -68.31 -1.50 63.25
C GLY A 48 -67.34 -0.61 62.50
N ASN A 49 -66.30 -0.17 63.20
CA ASN A 49 -65.21 0.57 62.58
C ASN A 49 -63.96 -0.29 62.55
N GLY A 50 -63.02 0.12 61.72
CA GLY A 50 -61.75 -0.56 61.58
C GLY A 50 -60.88 0.05 60.51
N THR A 51 -59.89 -0.70 60.07
CA THR A 51 -59.01 -0.36 58.96
C THR A 51 -58.62 -1.65 58.27
N VAL A 52 -58.76 -1.66 56.95
CA VAL A 52 -58.17 -2.70 56.11
C VAL A 52 -56.86 -2.18 55.57
N TYR A 53 -55.88 -3.06 55.53
CA TYR A 53 -54.54 -2.77 55.05
C TYR A 53 -54.19 -3.72 53.91
N ALA A 54 -53.37 -3.24 52.99
CA ALA A 54 -52.70 -4.05 52.00
C ALA A 54 -51.23 -3.65 51.89
N ARG A 55 -50.33 -4.63 51.75
CA ARG A 55 -48.94 -4.37 51.36
C ARG A 55 -48.74 -4.83 49.94
N ILE A 56 -48.25 -3.91 49.11
CA ILE A 56 -48.07 -4.12 47.67
C ILE A 56 -46.62 -3.79 47.35
N ASN A 57 -45.85 -4.82 47.00
CA ASN A 57 -44.42 -4.70 46.68
C ASN A 57 -43.61 -3.96 47.77
N GLY A 58 -43.91 -4.22 49.04
CA GLY A 58 -43.23 -3.64 50.20
C GLY A 58 -43.92 -2.42 50.83
N THR A 59 -44.69 -1.65 50.05
CA THR A 59 -45.38 -0.45 50.52
C THR A 59 -46.75 -0.77 51.12
N VAL A 60 -47.08 -0.16 52.26
CA VAL A 60 -48.37 -0.35 52.95
C VAL A 60 -49.38 0.71 52.52
N TYR A 61 -50.58 0.25 52.22
CA TYR A 61 -51.75 1.05 51.91
C TYR A 61 -52.87 0.69 52.88
N SER A 62 -53.77 1.63 53.16
CA SER A 62 -54.89 1.40 54.08
C SER A 62 -56.11 2.23 53.72
N VAL A 63 -57.28 1.75 54.12
CA VAL A 63 -58.52 2.52 54.10
C VAL A 63 -59.35 2.18 55.34
N GLY A 64 -60.01 3.20 55.90
CA GLY A 64 -60.89 3.04 57.05
C GLY A 64 -62.10 2.17 56.71
N ILE A 65 -62.51 1.34 57.65
CA ILE A 65 -63.78 0.61 57.63
C ILE A 65 -64.76 1.39 58.50
N GLY A 66 -65.92 1.74 57.97
CA GLY A 66 -66.94 2.48 58.68
C GLY A 66 -68.21 1.68 58.93
N THR A 67 -69.05 2.15 59.85
CA THR A 67 -70.31 1.49 60.25
C THR A 67 -71.32 1.30 59.11
N GLY A 68 -71.16 1.98 57.98
CA GLY A 68 -72.00 1.78 56.79
C GLY A 68 -71.66 0.52 55.97
N GLN A 69 -70.49 -0.08 56.15
CA GLN A 69 -70.06 -1.28 55.42
C GLN A 69 -70.61 -2.55 56.11
N LYS A 70 -71.67 -3.12 55.53
CA LYS A 70 -72.38 -4.28 56.07
C LYS A 70 -71.72 -5.59 55.65
N ILE A 71 -71.01 -6.24 56.55
CA ILE A 71 -70.37 -7.53 56.26
C ILE A 71 -71.41 -8.65 56.45
N THR A 72 -71.92 -9.19 55.34
CA THR A 72 -72.90 -10.28 55.30
C THR A 72 -72.30 -11.51 54.60
N SER A 73 -73.11 -12.52 54.30
CA SER A 73 -72.68 -13.66 53.48
C SER A 73 -72.32 -13.30 52.03
N SER A 74 -72.67 -12.08 51.57
CA SER A 74 -72.21 -11.54 50.30
C SER A 74 -70.91 -10.76 50.50
N ALA A 75 -69.91 -11.03 49.68
CA ALA A 75 -68.63 -10.33 49.75
C ALA A 75 -68.79 -8.84 49.43
N ILE A 76 -68.17 -8.01 50.26
CA ILE A 76 -68.03 -6.58 50.03
C ILE A 76 -66.56 -6.22 49.91
N ARG A 77 -66.26 -5.19 49.12
CA ARG A 77 -64.91 -4.64 49.00
C ARG A 77 -64.63 -3.66 50.11
N LEU A 78 -63.56 -3.90 50.87
CA LEU A 78 -63.12 -2.97 51.92
C LEU A 78 -62.14 -1.93 51.39
N GLY A 79 -61.27 -2.31 50.44
CA GLY A 79 -60.28 -1.40 49.86
C GLY A 79 -59.81 -1.87 48.49
N THR A 80 -59.40 -0.92 47.65
CA THR A 80 -58.82 -1.14 46.32
C THR A 80 -57.73 -0.12 46.06
N TRP A 81 -56.62 -0.57 45.48
CA TRP A 81 -55.47 0.28 45.17
C TRP A 81 -54.90 -0.12 43.81
N ASP A 82 -54.60 0.87 42.98
CA ASP A 82 -53.88 0.70 41.72
C ASP A 82 -52.46 1.25 41.92
N VAL A 83 -51.46 0.40 41.69
CA VAL A 83 -50.04 0.72 41.95
C VAL A 83 -49.20 0.43 40.72
N THR A 84 -48.37 1.38 40.32
CA THR A 84 -47.36 1.18 39.27
C THR A 84 -46.11 0.54 39.86
N VAL A 85 -45.65 -0.55 39.25
CA VAL A 85 -44.51 -1.36 39.68
C VAL A 85 -43.45 -1.38 38.57
N GLY A 86 -42.20 -1.05 38.91
CA GLY A 86 -41.05 -1.18 37.99
C GLY A 86 -40.53 -2.61 37.88
N HIS A 87 -40.21 -3.01 36.65
CA HIS A 87 -39.66 -4.33 36.31
C HIS A 87 -38.14 -4.36 36.40
N ASN A 88 -37.56 -5.56 36.44
CA ASN A 88 -36.13 -5.76 36.30
C ASN A 88 -35.65 -5.35 34.89
N SER A 89 -34.34 -5.24 34.66
CA SER A 89 -33.77 -4.83 33.36
C SER A 89 -34.13 -5.76 32.21
N ASP A 90 -34.38 -7.04 32.51
CA ASP A 90 -34.84 -8.08 31.60
C ASP A 90 -36.36 -8.11 31.40
N GLY A 91 -37.09 -7.18 32.03
CA GLY A 91 -38.53 -7.05 31.95
C GLY A 91 -39.31 -8.01 32.86
N SER A 92 -38.63 -8.87 33.63
CA SER A 92 -39.30 -9.76 34.59
C SER A 92 -39.69 -9.03 35.88
N LYS A 93 -40.77 -9.47 36.54
CA LYS A 93 -41.13 -9.02 37.89
C LYS A 93 -42.07 -9.99 38.60
N SER A 94 -41.82 -10.22 39.88
CA SER A 94 -42.80 -10.77 40.82
C SER A 94 -42.89 -9.84 42.03
N ILE A 95 -44.10 -9.65 42.56
CA ILE A 95 -44.36 -8.81 43.73
C ILE A 95 -45.03 -9.62 44.83
N GLY A 96 -44.72 -9.28 46.08
CA GLY A 96 -45.52 -9.73 47.22
C GLY A 96 -46.79 -8.89 47.36
N VAL A 97 -47.93 -9.56 47.54
CA VAL A 97 -49.23 -8.93 47.81
C VAL A 97 -49.82 -9.56 49.07
N SER A 98 -50.06 -8.76 50.11
CA SER A 98 -50.68 -9.20 51.36
C SER A 98 -51.75 -8.21 51.84
N GLY A 99 -52.60 -8.67 52.75
CA GLY A 99 -53.59 -7.83 53.43
C GLY A 99 -53.91 -8.31 54.83
N TRP A 100 -54.45 -7.40 55.65
CA TRP A 100 -54.96 -7.69 56.98
C TRP A 100 -56.03 -6.69 57.39
N ILE A 101 -56.83 -7.07 58.37
CA ILE A 101 -57.95 -6.27 58.87
C ILE A 101 -57.80 -6.08 60.37
N SER A 102 -57.95 -4.84 60.82
CA SER A 102 -58.16 -4.51 62.23
C SER A 102 -59.55 -3.90 62.36
N HIS A 103 -60.47 -4.57 63.07
CA HIS A 103 -61.85 -4.12 63.23
C HIS A 103 -62.29 -4.29 64.68
N ASP A 104 -63.24 -3.48 65.16
CA ASP A 104 -63.75 -3.49 66.55
C ASP A 104 -64.35 -4.85 67.01
N ARG A 105 -64.52 -5.79 66.09
CA ARG A 105 -65.24 -7.06 66.29
C ARG A 105 -64.44 -8.29 65.87
N PHE A 106 -63.36 -8.12 65.12
CA PHE A 106 -62.50 -9.18 64.61
C PHE A 106 -61.20 -8.57 64.07
N SER A 107 -60.19 -9.41 63.87
CA SER A 107 -58.92 -9.02 63.29
C SER A 107 -58.34 -10.16 62.47
N SER A 108 -57.33 -9.88 61.66
CA SER A 108 -56.54 -10.91 60.99
C SER A 108 -55.06 -10.60 61.03
N SER A 109 -54.22 -11.64 60.94
CA SER A 109 -52.80 -11.50 60.66
C SER A 109 -52.58 -11.07 59.21
N GLU A 110 -51.42 -10.48 58.92
CA GLU A 110 -50.97 -10.24 57.53
C GLU A 110 -50.79 -11.56 56.80
N ASN A 111 -51.60 -11.78 55.77
CA ASN A 111 -51.50 -12.95 54.89
C ASN A 111 -51.48 -12.50 53.44
N GLY A 112 -50.83 -13.28 52.58
CA GLY A 112 -50.61 -12.89 51.19
C GLY A 112 -50.05 -14.00 50.32
N TYR A 113 -49.67 -13.62 49.10
CA TYR A 113 -49.05 -14.48 48.10
C TYR A 113 -48.16 -13.67 47.16
N THR A 114 -47.37 -14.37 46.34
CA THR A 114 -46.57 -13.75 45.27
C THR A 114 -47.38 -13.67 43.98
N HIS A 115 -47.47 -12.48 43.40
CA HIS A 115 -48.05 -12.25 42.07
C HIS A 115 -46.92 -12.04 41.07
N THR A 116 -46.75 -12.98 40.14
CA THR A 116 -45.85 -12.83 38.98
C THR A 116 -46.54 -12.00 37.91
N LEU A 117 -45.89 -10.92 37.48
CA LEU A 117 -46.40 -10.00 36.47
C LEU A 117 -45.99 -10.46 35.06
N THR A 118 -46.64 -9.90 34.04
CA THR A 118 -46.29 -10.14 32.64
C THR A 118 -44.86 -9.67 32.39
N THR A 119 -44.00 -10.53 31.83
CA THR A 119 -42.65 -10.11 31.42
C THR A 119 -42.75 -9.09 30.30
N ILE A 120 -42.22 -7.88 30.54
CA ILE A 120 -42.20 -6.80 29.55
C ILE A 120 -41.12 -7.11 28.50
N PRO A 121 -41.44 -7.22 27.20
CA PRO A 121 -40.43 -7.53 26.19
C PRO A 121 -39.29 -6.49 26.14
N ARG A 122 -38.02 -6.96 26.17
CA ARG A 122 -36.83 -6.08 26.13
C ARG A 122 -35.98 -6.35 24.90
N GLN A 123 -35.44 -5.29 24.32
CA GLN A 123 -34.56 -5.33 23.14
C GLN A 123 -33.49 -6.42 23.28
N ALA A 124 -33.24 -7.12 22.18
CA ALA A 124 -32.11 -8.03 22.10
C ALA A 124 -30.80 -7.25 21.96
N ASN A 125 -29.77 -7.68 22.68
CA ASN A 125 -28.46 -7.05 22.69
C ASN A 125 -27.38 -8.04 22.31
N ILE A 126 -26.43 -7.58 21.51
CA ILE A 126 -25.13 -8.24 21.37
C ILE A 126 -24.34 -7.95 22.65
N ILE A 127 -23.92 -9.01 23.34
CA ILE A 127 -23.20 -8.90 24.62
C ILE A 127 -21.70 -9.19 24.47
N ASP A 128 -21.31 -9.88 23.40
CA ASP A 128 -19.91 -10.23 23.12
C ASP A 128 -19.75 -10.57 21.64
N SER A 129 -18.58 -10.28 21.08
CA SER A 129 -18.20 -10.62 19.70
C SER A 129 -16.70 -10.37 19.50
N PRO A 130 -16.01 -11.06 18.58
CA PRO A 130 -14.57 -10.93 18.40
C PRO A 130 -14.22 -9.50 18.01
N THR A 131 -13.18 -8.91 18.60
CA THR A 131 -12.72 -7.55 18.31
C THR A 131 -12.18 -7.40 16.88
N THR A 132 -11.58 -8.47 16.36
CA THR A 132 -11.01 -8.59 15.00
C THR A 132 -11.28 -9.98 14.43
N PHE A 133 -11.51 -10.08 13.12
CA PHE A 133 -11.58 -11.35 12.40
C PHE A 133 -11.09 -11.22 10.95
N LYS A 134 -10.65 -12.33 10.35
CA LYS A 134 -10.14 -12.37 8.97
C LYS A 134 -11.25 -12.66 7.96
N ASP A 135 -10.99 -12.34 6.70
CA ASP A 135 -11.86 -12.64 5.57
C ASP A 135 -12.06 -14.13 5.28
N THR A 136 -11.25 -14.99 5.90
CA THR A 136 -11.38 -16.46 5.88
C THR A 136 -12.13 -17.01 7.08
N ASP A 137 -12.36 -16.20 8.12
CA ASP A 137 -12.97 -16.66 9.37
C ASP A 137 -14.51 -16.65 9.26
N ASN A 138 -15.16 -17.38 10.14
CA ASN A 138 -16.60 -17.33 10.37
C ASN A 138 -16.84 -16.50 11.65
N PRO A 139 -17.33 -15.24 11.55
CA PRO A 139 -17.54 -14.41 12.72
C PRO A 139 -18.67 -14.95 13.60
N TRP A 140 -18.69 -14.55 14.87
CA TRP A 140 -19.70 -14.94 15.83
C TRP A 140 -20.10 -13.77 16.74
N PHE A 141 -21.24 -13.89 17.40
CA PHE A 141 -21.62 -13.00 18.50
C PHE A 141 -22.45 -13.75 19.56
N LYS A 142 -22.34 -13.33 20.81
CA LYS A 142 -23.27 -13.73 21.88
C LYS A 142 -24.37 -12.69 22.00
N TYR A 143 -25.56 -13.15 22.34
CA TYR A 143 -26.71 -12.27 22.52
C TYR A 143 -27.53 -12.61 23.76
N SER A 144 -28.23 -11.59 24.26
CA SER A 144 -29.34 -11.70 25.20
C SER A 144 -30.60 -11.18 24.51
N ASN A 145 -31.72 -11.90 24.62
CA ASN A 145 -33.01 -11.56 24.02
C ASN A 145 -34.16 -11.85 25.01
N PRO A 146 -34.31 -11.03 26.07
CA PRO A 146 -35.28 -11.32 27.13
C PRO A 146 -36.73 -11.33 26.63
N GLY A 147 -37.04 -10.53 25.60
CA GLY A 147 -38.36 -10.52 24.97
C GLY A 147 -38.65 -11.72 24.05
N ASN A 148 -37.70 -12.65 23.90
CA ASN A 148 -37.78 -13.80 22.99
C ASN A 148 -38.28 -13.42 21.58
N PHE A 149 -37.79 -12.28 21.07
CA PHE A 149 -38.14 -11.82 19.74
C PHE A 149 -37.55 -12.73 18.66
N ASN A 150 -38.22 -12.80 17.51
CA ASN A 150 -37.54 -13.18 16.28
C ASN A 150 -36.56 -12.06 15.92
N MET A 151 -35.31 -12.42 15.67
CA MET A 151 -34.22 -11.50 15.40
C MET A 151 -33.70 -11.69 13.97
N GLU A 152 -33.08 -10.65 13.43
CA GLU A 152 -32.29 -10.70 12.20
C GLU A 152 -30.89 -10.17 12.49
N CYS A 153 -29.84 -10.92 12.12
CA CYS A 153 -28.46 -10.46 12.23
C CYS A 153 -27.83 -10.25 10.86
N TRP A 154 -26.87 -9.34 10.75
CA TRP A 154 -26.17 -9.00 9.50
C TRP A 154 -24.72 -8.58 9.73
N LEU A 155 -23.98 -8.49 8.62
CA LEU A 155 -22.64 -7.89 8.54
C LEU A 155 -22.70 -6.67 7.61
N GLU A 156 -22.22 -5.52 8.09
CA GLU A 156 -22.21 -4.26 7.33
C GLU A 156 -20.76 -3.72 7.22
N PRO A 157 -20.12 -3.82 6.04
CA PRO A 157 -18.77 -3.29 5.80
C PRO A 157 -18.76 -1.78 5.62
N ASN A 158 -17.89 -1.12 6.38
CA ASN A 158 -17.81 0.33 6.57
C ASN A 158 -19.16 0.86 7.09
N PRO A 159 -19.22 1.43 8.32
CA PRO A 159 -20.50 1.83 8.92
C PRO A 159 -21.38 2.62 7.94
N ASN A 160 -22.68 2.27 7.87
CA ASN A 160 -23.66 2.75 6.89
C ASN A 160 -23.60 2.11 5.49
N GLY A 161 -22.96 0.94 5.38
CA GLY A 161 -22.94 0.13 4.16
C GLY A 161 -24.22 -0.68 3.95
N GLU A 162 -24.21 -1.53 2.92
CA GLU A 162 -25.29 -2.50 2.72
C GLU A 162 -25.18 -3.67 3.71
N HIS A 163 -26.31 -4.18 4.15
CA HIS A 163 -26.38 -5.31 5.08
C HIS A 163 -26.23 -6.63 4.32
N TYR A 164 -25.08 -7.29 4.48
CA TYR A 164 -24.79 -8.60 3.91
C TYR A 164 -24.99 -9.72 4.94
N ALA A 165 -24.97 -10.97 4.45
CA ALA A 165 -25.05 -12.17 5.27
C ALA A 165 -26.19 -12.17 6.29
N LYS A 166 -27.36 -11.65 5.88
CA LYS A 166 -28.55 -11.59 6.73
C LYS A 166 -29.00 -13.00 7.09
N ARG A 167 -29.31 -13.22 8.37
CA ARG A 167 -29.85 -14.48 8.89
C ARG A 167 -30.88 -14.19 9.97
N THR A 168 -31.88 -15.05 10.08
CA THR A 168 -32.85 -15.01 11.19
C THR A 168 -32.40 -15.92 12.31
N LEU A 169 -32.70 -15.52 13.54
CA LEU A 169 -32.43 -16.32 14.75
C LEU A 169 -33.47 -16.03 15.83
N SER A 170 -33.65 -16.97 16.75
CA SER A 170 -34.60 -16.89 17.86
C SER A 170 -34.02 -17.54 19.12
N GLY A 171 -34.70 -17.38 20.25
CA GLY A 171 -34.25 -17.84 21.56
C GLY A 171 -33.88 -16.68 22.48
N THR A 172 -33.81 -16.95 23.77
CA THR A 172 -33.66 -15.92 24.81
C THR A 172 -32.21 -15.54 25.09
N SER A 173 -31.25 -16.38 24.70
CA SER A 173 -29.81 -16.10 24.74
C SER A 173 -29.04 -17.15 23.95
N GLY A 174 -27.79 -16.86 23.57
CA GLY A 174 -26.92 -17.85 22.95
C GLY A 174 -25.73 -17.25 22.21
N THR A 175 -25.07 -18.09 21.42
CA THR A 175 -24.01 -17.68 20.48
C THR A 175 -24.48 -17.98 19.06
N PHE A 176 -24.44 -16.99 18.19
CA PHE A 176 -24.63 -17.17 16.75
C PHE A 176 -23.27 -17.13 16.06
N THR A 177 -23.02 -18.06 15.15
CA THR A 177 -21.82 -18.08 14.29
C THR A 177 -22.27 -18.13 12.84
N TRP A 178 -21.76 -17.23 12.01
CA TRP A 178 -22.02 -17.28 10.57
C TRP A 178 -21.27 -18.43 9.94
N GLU A 179 -21.92 -19.18 9.05
CA GLU A 179 -21.24 -19.97 8.04
C GLU A 179 -21.25 -19.18 6.72
N LEU A 180 -20.23 -18.35 6.51
CA LEU A 180 -20.18 -17.47 5.35
C LEU A 180 -19.87 -18.25 4.08
N THR A 181 -20.73 -18.06 3.08
CA THR A 181 -20.53 -18.58 1.72
C THR A 181 -19.39 -17.86 0.99
N ASN A 182 -18.88 -18.45 -0.09
CA ASN A 182 -17.85 -17.81 -0.92
C ASN A 182 -18.33 -16.48 -1.52
N ASP A 183 -19.60 -16.38 -1.89
CA ASP A 183 -20.18 -15.16 -2.46
C ASP A 183 -20.32 -14.06 -1.41
N GLU A 184 -20.77 -14.37 -0.20
CA GLU A 184 -20.81 -13.39 0.91
C GLU A 184 -19.40 -12.90 1.26
N ARG A 185 -18.42 -13.81 1.32
CA ARG A 185 -17.02 -13.42 1.51
C ARG A 185 -16.54 -12.50 0.39
N LYS A 186 -16.90 -12.78 -0.86
CA LYS A 186 -16.58 -11.92 -2.00
C LYS A 186 -17.21 -10.52 -1.84
N GLN A 187 -18.49 -10.44 -1.49
CA GLN A 187 -19.19 -9.17 -1.24
C GLN A 187 -18.50 -8.33 -0.15
N LEU A 188 -18.17 -8.95 1.00
CA LEU A 188 -17.46 -8.27 2.09
C LEU A 188 -16.09 -7.74 1.64
N ARG A 189 -15.33 -8.54 0.89
CA ARG A 189 -14.00 -8.15 0.36
C ARG A 189 -14.07 -7.00 -0.65
N GLU A 190 -15.08 -6.99 -1.52
CA GLU A 190 -15.29 -5.95 -2.55
C GLU A 190 -15.73 -4.62 -1.93
N ALA A 191 -16.49 -4.67 -0.82
CA ALA A 191 -16.91 -3.51 -0.07
C ALA A 191 -15.76 -2.85 0.72
N CYS A 192 -14.74 -3.61 1.13
CA CYS A 192 -13.61 -3.11 1.91
C CYS A 192 -12.54 -2.39 1.07
N LYS A 193 -12.17 -1.17 1.48
CA LYS A 193 -11.30 -0.24 0.71
C LYS A 193 -9.83 -0.23 1.14
N GLY A 194 -9.44 -1.05 2.11
CA GLY A 194 -8.05 -1.17 2.56
C GLY A 194 -7.69 -2.61 2.94
N LYS A 195 -6.47 -2.82 3.42
CA LYS A 195 -6.05 -4.12 4.01
C LYS A 195 -6.90 -4.52 5.22
N THR A 196 -7.46 -3.51 5.89
CA THR A 196 -8.44 -3.65 6.95
C THR A 196 -9.61 -2.71 6.69
N CYS A 197 -10.77 -3.05 7.21
CA CYS A 197 -11.96 -2.20 7.23
C CYS A 197 -12.73 -2.46 8.52
N THR A 198 -13.64 -1.56 8.87
CA THR A 198 -14.59 -1.81 9.95
C THR A 198 -15.76 -2.63 9.39
N ILE A 199 -16.12 -3.73 10.04
CA ILE A 199 -17.41 -4.41 9.83
C ILE A 199 -18.26 -4.24 11.07
N ARG A 200 -19.49 -3.78 10.89
CA ARG A 200 -20.52 -3.80 11.92
C ARG A 200 -21.19 -5.17 11.94
N ILE A 201 -21.12 -5.84 13.09
CA ILE A 201 -21.94 -6.99 13.41
C ILE A 201 -23.22 -6.45 14.02
N GLY A 202 -24.36 -6.64 13.34
CA GLY A 202 -25.64 -6.09 13.76
C GLY A 202 -26.67 -7.15 14.11
N LEU A 203 -27.56 -6.77 15.03
CA LEU A 203 -28.69 -7.56 15.50
C LEU A 203 -29.94 -6.68 15.62
N TYR A 204 -31.00 -7.08 14.93
CA TYR A 204 -32.30 -6.44 14.92
C TYR A 204 -33.24 -7.29 15.79
N SER A 205 -34.07 -6.62 16.57
CA SER A 205 -35.18 -7.21 17.30
C SER A 205 -36.43 -6.36 17.13
N ASN A 206 -37.58 -6.89 17.56
CA ASN A 206 -38.88 -6.22 17.47
C ASN A 206 -39.19 -5.73 16.04
N ASN A 207 -39.25 -6.66 15.08
CA ASN A 207 -39.53 -6.38 13.67
C ASN A 207 -38.60 -5.29 13.08
N CYS A 208 -37.30 -5.40 13.35
CA CYS A 208 -36.26 -4.48 12.92
C CYS A 208 -36.37 -3.03 13.44
N SER A 209 -37.18 -2.79 14.47
CA SER A 209 -37.30 -1.46 15.08
C SER A 209 -36.21 -1.17 16.10
N TRP A 210 -35.57 -2.21 16.65
CA TRP A 210 -34.52 -2.07 17.65
C TRP A 210 -33.23 -2.73 17.19
N ALA A 211 -32.12 -1.98 17.21
CA ALA A 211 -30.82 -2.43 16.73
C ALA A 211 -29.79 -2.44 17.87
N SER A 212 -29.05 -3.54 17.98
CA SER A 212 -27.80 -3.63 18.75
C SER A 212 -26.68 -3.97 17.79
N TYR A 213 -25.51 -3.37 17.96
CA TYR A 213 -24.40 -3.63 17.06
C TYR A 213 -23.04 -3.47 17.73
N HIS A 214 -22.04 -4.10 17.13
CA HIS A 214 -20.64 -4.05 17.51
C HIS A 214 -19.79 -3.81 16.27
N ASP A 215 -19.01 -2.73 16.26
CA ASP A 215 -18.07 -2.42 15.18
C ASP A 215 -16.74 -3.14 15.44
N ARG A 216 -16.25 -3.88 14.43
CA ARG A 216 -15.12 -4.79 14.51
C ARG A 216 -14.13 -4.60 13.38
N THR A 217 -12.89 -4.99 13.61
CA THR A 217 -11.85 -4.92 12.57
C THR A 217 -11.91 -6.17 11.70
N TYR A 218 -12.13 -5.99 10.41
CA TYR A 218 -12.03 -7.04 9.41
C TYR A 218 -10.68 -6.96 8.70
N GLN A 219 -9.98 -8.10 8.62
CA GLN A 219 -8.66 -8.18 8.00
C GLN A 219 -8.71 -9.04 6.74
N MET A 220 -8.30 -8.47 5.61
CA MET A 220 -8.18 -9.26 4.38
C MET A 220 -6.86 -10.01 4.33
N THR A 221 -6.94 -11.27 3.91
CA THR A 221 -5.78 -12.15 3.69
C THR A 221 -5.72 -12.59 2.23
N ASN A 222 -4.52 -12.94 1.75
CA ASN A 222 -4.28 -13.46 0.40
C ASN A 222 -4.82 -12.59 -0.75
N ALA A 223 -4.98 -11.29 -0.50
CA ALA A 223 -5.57 -10.31 -1.41
C ALA A 223 -4.53 -9.64 -2.31
N GLU A 224 -3.27 -10.09 -2.26
CA GLU A 224 -2.21 -9.60 -3.14
C GLU A 224 -2.59 -9.77 -4.61
N PRO A 225 -2.30 -8.76 -5.46
CA PRO A 225 -2.50 -8.88 -6.89
C PRO A 225 -1.65 -10.02 -7.47
N THR A 226 -2.06 -10.54 -8.62
CA THR A 226 -1.30 -11.53 -9.38
C THR A 226 -0.58 -10.84 -10.52
N ILE A 227 0.75 -11.01 -10.61
CA ILE A 227 1.50 -10.65 -11.81
C ILE A 227 1.34 -11.80 -12.81
N ASN A 228 0.58 -11.57 -13.89
CA ASN A 228 0.30 -12.57 -14.91
C ASN A 228 1.51 -12.77 -15.83
N SER A 229 2.17 -11.67 -16.21
CA SER A 229 3.37 -11.72 -17.06
C SER A 229 4.23 -10.46 -16.96
N VAL A 230 5.53 -10.64 -17.20
CA VAL A 230 6.50 -9.56 -17.41
C VAL A 230 7.24 -9.85 -18.71
N VAL A 231 6.84 -9.15 -19.76
CA VAL A 231 7.46 -9.23 -21.08
C VAL A 231 8.50 -8.13 -21.20
N THR A 232 9.65 -8.46 -21.77
CA THR A 232 10.75 -7.53 -21.99
C THR A 232 11.19 -7.56 -23.44
N SER A 233 11.43 -6.40 -24.02
CA SER A 233 12.00 -6.26 -25.36
C SER A 233 13.23 -5.35 -25.32
N ILE A 234 14.26 -5.74 -26.07
CA ILE A 234 15.47 -4.93 -26.24
C ILE A 234 15.17 -3.82 -27.26
N ILE A 235 15.45 -2.58 -26.88
CA ILE A 235 15.44 -1.42 -27.75
C ILE A 235 16.88 -1.15 -28.18
N ASP A 236 17.06 -0.83 -29.46
CA ASP A 236 18.37 -0.65 -30.10
C ASP A 236 19.35 -1.81 -29.90
N PRO A 237 18.95 -3.06 -30.24
CA PRO A 237 19.83 -4.21 -30.14
C PRO A 237 20.99 -4.11 -31.14
N PHE A 238 22.08 -4.80 -30.83
CA PHE A 238 23.14 -5.10 -31.81
C PHE A 238 23.00 -6.56 -32.25
N GLY A 239 22.40 -6.79 -33.41
CA GLY A 239 21.92 -8.11 -33.79
C GLY A 239 20.83 -8.58 -32.82
N SER A 240 21.07 -9.68 -32.11
CA SER A 240 20.21 -10.18 -31.03
C SER A 240 20.67 -9.77 -29.62
N LEU A 241 21.79 -9.03 -29.51
CA LEU A 241 22.41 -8.71 -28.23
C LEU A 241 21.82 -7.44 -27.61
N CYS A 242 21.60 -7.49 -26.31
CA CYS A 242 21.45 -6.29 -25.49
C CYS A 242 22.85 -5.79 -25.13
N LEU A 243 23.24 -4.65 -25.68
CA LEU A 243 24.63 -4.18 -25.62
C LEU A 243 24.80 -3.06 -24.61
N GLN A 244 25.81 -3.18 -23.74
CA GLN A 244 26.19 -2.14 -22.79
C GLN A 244 26.45 -0.80 -23.51
N ASN A 245 26.04 0.31 -22.89
CA ASN A 245 26.14 1.69 -23.38
C ASN A 245 25.37 1.98 -24.68
N ARG A 246 24.57 1.03 -25.18
CA ARG A 246 23.77 1.20 -26.40
C ARG A 246 22.31 0.83 -26.21
N SER A 247 22.02 -0.38 -25.76
CA SER A 247 20.65 -0.88 -25.72
C SER A 247 19.90 -0.43 -24.47
N ASN A 248 18.58 -0.40 -24.58
CA ASN A 248 17.66 -0.15 -23.47
C ASN A 248 16.67 -1.32 -23.37
N ILE A 249 15.98 -1.46 -22.24
CA ILE A 249 14.94 -2.48 -22.05
C ILE A 249 13.60 -1.81 -21.88
N LYS A 250 12.61 -2.25 -22.67
CA LYS A 250 11.20 -1.94 -22.45
C LYS A 250 10.53 -3.09 -21.72
N PHE A 251 9.80 -2.77 -20.65
CA PHE A 251 8.99 -3.68 -19.87
C PHE A 251 7.51 -3.47 -20.21
N THR A 252 6.78 -4.58 -20.33
CA THR A 252 5.32 -4.61 -20.42
C THR A 252 4.80 -5.60 -19.39
N ILE A 253 3.98 -5.11 -18.46
CA ILE A 253 3.52 -5.85 -17.29
C ILE A 253 2.02 -6.13 -17.45
N SER A 254 1.61 -7.37 -17.21
CA SER A 254 0.20 -7.74 -17.04
C SER A 254 -0.02 -8.19 -15.61
N ALA A 255 -1.03 -7.64 -14.95
CA ALA A 255 -1.39 -7.99 -13.59
C ALA A 255 -2.90 -7.87 -13.37
N THR A 256 -3.43 -8.69 -12.47
CA THR A 256 -4.84 -8.73 -12.09
C THR A 256 -4.97 -8.53 -10.59
N ALA A 257 -5.83 -7.60 -10.17
CA ALA A 257 -6.18 -7.43 -8.77
C ALA A 257 -7.26 -8.45 -8.36
N LYS A 258 -7.29 -8.82 -7.08
CA LYS A 258 -8.28 -9.76 -6.53
C LYS A 258 -9.44 -9.03 -5.87
N TYR A 259 -10.57 -9.71 -5.72
CA TYR A 259 -11.70 -9.27 -4.88
C TYR A 259 -12.16 -7.82 -5.16
N GLY A 260 -12.40 -7.51 -6.45
CA GLY A 260 -12.92 -6.21 -6.90
C GLY A 260 -11.99 -5.00 -6.78
N ALA A 261 -10.74 -5.18 -6.34
CA ALA A 261 -9.75 -4.10 -6.43
C ALA A 261 -9.28 -3.87 -7.87
N THR A 262 -8.59 -2.76 -8.08
CA THR A 262 -7.93 -2.41 -9.34
C THR A 262 -6.43 -2.23 -9.11
N ILE A 263 -5.62 -2.41 -10.16
CA ILE A 263 -4.18 -2.09 -10.09
C ILE A 263 -4.02 -0.57 -10.21
N THR A 264 -3.29 0.03 -9.26
CA THR A 264 -3.06 1.47 -9.21
C THR A 264 -1.64 1.86 -9.56
N ASN A 265 -0.68 0.95 -9.35
CA ASN A 265 0.74 1.23 -9.59
C ASN A 265 1.49 0.00 -10.12
N TYR A 266 2.34 0.25 -11.10
CA TYR A 266 3.36 -0.64 -11.63
C TYR A 266 4.72 0.00 -11.34
N ALA A 267 5.64 -0.77 -10.77
CA ALA A 267 6.99 -0.32 -10.48
C ALA A 267 8.02 -1.31 -11.00
N VAL A 268 9.13 -0.78 -11.51
CA VAL A 268 10.30 -1.56 -11.93
C VAL A 268 11.55 -0.88 -11.38
N SER A 269 12.38 -1.63 -10.67
CA SER A 269 13.59 -1.10 -10.04
C SER A 269 14.76 -2.07 -10.14
N GLY A 270 15.97 -1.55 -10.34
CA GLY A 270 17.21 -2.33 -10.39
C GLY A 270 18.22 -1.73 -11.37
N ASN A 271 19.52 -1.99 -11.17
CA ASN A 271 20.62 -1.53 -12.05
C ASN A 271 20.55 -0.01 -12.34
N ASN A 272 20.45 0.80 -11.28
CA ASN A 272 20.33 2.26 -11.36
C ASN A 272 19.09 2.79 -12.12
N PHE A 273 18.10 1.93 -12.37
CA PHE A 273 16.81 2.32 -12.93
C PHE A 273 15.71 2.21 -11.87
N SER A 274 14.79 3.18 -11.90
CA SER A 274 13.58 3.19 -11.06
C SER A 274 12.43 3.79 -11.85
N TYR A 275 11.29 3.11 -11.81
CA TYR A 275 10.02 3.54 -12.37
C TYR A 275 8.91 3.16 -11.39
N ALA A 276 7.96 4.06 -11.18
CA ALA A 276 6.70 3.79 -10.51
C ALA A 276 5.61 4.68 -11.14
N GLY A 277 4.50 4.07 -11.57
CA GLY A 277 3.37 4.80 -12.14
C GLY A 277 2.20 3.91 -12.53
N SER A 278 1.11 4.54 -12.99
CA SER A 278 -0.12 3.83 -13.40
C SER A 278 -0.02 3.12 -14.74
N LYS A 279 0.95 3.46 -15.58
CA LYS A 279 1.16 2.78 -16.87
C LYS A 279 1.86 1.44 -16.64
N ASN A 280 1.33 0.41 -17.28
CA ASN A 280 1.87 -0.95 -17.23
C ASN A 280 3.10 -1.17 -18.14
N THR A 281 3.64 -0.09 -18.72
CA THR A 281 4.84 -0.11 -19.56
C THR A 281 5.82 0.94 -19.09
N CYS A 282 7.11 0.61 -19.13
CA CYS A 282 8.21 1.53 -18.86
C CYS A 282 9.46 1.11 -19.65
N GLN A 283 10.41 2.03 -19.80
CA GLN A 283 11.64 1.79 -20.54
C GLN A 283 12.84 2.34 -19.76
N THR A 284 13.96 1.62 -19.77
CA THR A 284 15.21 2.08 -19.18
C THR A 284 15.88 3.14 -20.06
N SER A 285 16.84 3.88 -19.50
CA SER A 285 17.89 4.52 -20.30
C SER A 285 18.88 3.48 -20.84
N ASN A 286 19.90 3.92 -21.59
CA ASN A 286 20.98 3.04 -22.03
C ASN A 286 21.61 2.37 -20.82
N ILE A 287 21.77 1.05 -20.91
CA ILE A 287 22.25 0.24 -19.79
C ILE A 287 23.76 0.41 -19.68
N ARG A 288 24.25 0.82 -18.51
CA ARG A 288 25.68 1.06 -18.27
C ARG A 288 26.43 -0.13 -17.73
N ASP A 289 25.74 -1.08 -17.12
CA ASP A 289 26.34 -2.29 -16.54
C ASP A 289 26.22 -3.46 -17.52
N SER A 290 27.03 -4.50 -17.32
CA SER A 290 26.99 -5.73 -18.13
C SER A 290 26.85 -6.98 -17.27
N GLY A 291 26.57 -8.12 -17.91
CA GLY A 291 26.31 -9.39 -17.25
C GLY A 291 24.82 -9.61 -16.98
N SER A 292 24.53 -10.37 -15.93
CA SER A 292 23.16 -10.80 -15.59
C SER A 292 22.50 -9.80 -14.63
N LEU A 293 21.80 -8.83 -15.21
CA LEU A 293 21.19 -7.71 -14.50
C LEU A 293 19.79 -8.06 -14.00
N LYS A 294 19.51 -7.83 -12.71
CA LYS A 294 18.23 -8.17 -12.07
C LYS A 294 17.35 -6.92 -11.90
N TYR A 295 16.10 -7.02 -12.31
CA TYR A 295 15.07 -5.99 -12.12
C TYR A 295 13.92 -6.56 -11.31
N THR A 296 13.55 -5.88 -10.22
CA THR A 296 12.36 -6.19 -9.43
C THR A 296 11.17 -5.47 -10.05
N VAL A 297 10.14 -6.22 -10.39
CA VAL A 297 8.84 -5.70 -10.83
C VAL A 297 7.86 -5.85 -9.69
N THR A 298 7.20 -4.77 -9.31
CA THR A 298 6.20 -4.72 -8.24
C THR A 298 4.91 -4.14 -8.77
N VAL A 299 3.77 -4.73 -8.42
CA VAL A 299 2.44 -4.18 -8.72
C VAL A 299 1.69 -3.94 -7.43
N THR A 300 0.91 -2.85 -7.37
CA THR A 300 0.15 -2.44 -6.20
C THR A 300 -1.33 -2.27 -6.56
N ASP A 301 -2.23 -2.79 -5.73
CA ASP A 301 -3.67 -2.63 -5.91
C ASP A 301 -4.22 -1.37 -5.18
N SER A 302 -5.50 -1.08 -5.40
CA SER A 302 -6.21 0.07 -4.85
C SER A 302 -6.36 0.04 -3.32
N ARG A 303 -5.97 -1.06 -2.66
CA ARG A 303 -6.01 -1.24 -1.20
C ARG A 303 -4.61 -1.31 -0.58
N GLY A 304 -3.58 -1.14 -1.41
CA GLY A 304 -2.18 -1.14 -0.99
C GLY A 304 -1.56 -2.53 -0.83
N PHE A 305 -2.20 -3.60 -1.33
CA PHE A 305 -1.54 -4.90 -1.43
C PHE A 305 -0.55 -4.90 -2.60
N THR A 306 0.58 -5.58 -2.41
CA THR A 306 1.67 -5.63 -3.39
C THR A 306 2.06 -7.05 -3.72
N ALA A 307 2.41 -7.29 -4.98
CA ALA A 307 3.10 -8.50 -5.40
C ALA A 307 4.35 -8.12 -6.18
N SER A 308 5.41 -8.93 -6.06
CA SER A 308 6.69 -8.67 -6.70
C SER A 308 7.26 -9.92 -7.37
N THR A 309 7.98 -9.73 -8.46
CA THR A 309 8.77 -10.76 -9.15
C THR A 309 10.09 -10.18 -9.64
N THR A 310 11.05 -11.04 -9.98
CA THR A 310 12.35 -10.61 -10.52
C THR A 310 12.49 -11.04 -11.97
N LYS A 311 12.90 -10.10 -12.82
CA LYS A 311 13.28 -10.35 -14.21
C LYS A 311 14.79 -10.17 -14.36
N THR A 312 15.44 -11.18 -14.91
CA THR A 312 16.87 -11.14 -15.24
C THR A 312 17.05 -10.82 -16.72
N ILE A 313 17.92 -9.86 -17.04
CA ILE A 313 18.31 -9.46 -18.39
C ILE A 313 19.81 -9.66 -18.54
N ASN A 314 20.23 -10.37 -19.57
CA ASN A 314 21.64 -10.55 -19.88
C ASN A 314 22.11 -9.44 -20.83
N VAL A 315 23.13 -8.70 -20.41
CA VAL A 315 23.70 -7.58 -21.15
C VAL A 315 25.14 -7.91 -21.53
N THR A 316 25.45 -7.83 -22.82
CA THR A 316 26.79 -8.07 -23.34
C THR A 316 27.67 -6.85 -23.05
N GLY A 317 28.80 -7.10 -22.38
CA GLY A 317 29.80 -6.08 -22.10
C GLY A 317 30.39 -5.50 -23.38
N TYR A 318 30.56 -4.19 -23.42
CA TYR A 318 31.06 -3.49 -24.60
C TYR A 318 31.87 -2.25 -24.21
N SER A 319 33.05 -2.17 -24.80
CA SER A 319 33.94 -1.01 -24.78
C SER A 319 34.15 -0.48 -26.19
N TYR A 320 34.26 0.84 -26.31
CA TYR A 320 34.50 1.51 -27.58
C TYR A 320 35.86 1.08 -28.15
N PRO A 321 36.05 1.13 -29.48
CA PRO A 321 37.37 0.88 -30.05
C PRO A 321 38.40 1.86 -29.47
N THR A 322 39.66 1.47 -29.45
CA THR A 322 40.78 2.33 -29.05
C THR A 322 41.83 2.33 -30.14
N ILE A 323 42.50 3.47 -30.32
CA ILE A 323 43.61 3.59 -31.27
C ILE A 323 44.73 4.45 -30.68
N SER A 324 45.96 3.98 -30.85
CA SER A 324 47.20 4.73 -30.66
C SER A 324 48.02 4.65 -31.94
N MET A 325 49.04 5.50 -32.07
CA MET A 325 49.84 5.56 -33.29
C MET A 325 51.23 6.12 -33.00
N GLU A 326 52.25 5.55 -33.65
CA GLU A 326 53.50 6.27 -33.91
C GLU A 326 53.48 6.84 -35.32
N ALA A 327 53.86 8.10 -35.47
CA ALA A 327 54.05 8.71 -36.78
C ALA A 327 55.35 9.53 -36.79
N PHE A 328 56.14 9.43 -37.85
CA PHE A 328 57.44 10.11 -37.97
C PHE A 328 57.90 10.26 -39.42
N ARG A 329 58.80 11.23 -39.66
CA ARG A 329 59.55 11.32 -40.93
C ARG A 329 60.43 10.09 -41.11
N SER A 330 60.41 9.52 -42.30
CA SER A 330 61.16 8.31 -42.65
C SER A 330 61.82 8.41 -44.02
N ASN A 331 62.73 7.48 -44.28
CA ASN A 331 63.15 7.15 -45.63
C ASN A 331 62.10 6.27 -46.34
N SER A 332 62.39 5.86 -47.57
CA SER A 332 61.50 4.99 -48.38
C SER A 332 61.27 3.59 -47.81
N SER A 333 62.13 3.10 -46.91
CA SER A 333 61.96 1.81 -46.23
C SER A 333 61.15 1.89 -44.94
N GLY A 334 60.65 3.08 -44.56
CA GLY A 334 59.92 3.30 -43.31
C GLY A 334 60.82 3.38 -42.08
N THR A 335 62.14 3.51 -42.27
CA THR A 335 63.08 3.75 -41.18
C THR A 335 63.06 5.23 -40.81
N LYS A 336 62.99 5.53 -39.51
CA LYS A 336 62.92 6.89 -38.99
C LYS A 336 64.12 7.72 -39.47
N ASP A 337 63.85 8.85 -40.11
CA ASP A 337 64.82 9.82 -40.60
C ASP A 337 64.24 11.22 -40.40
N VAL A 338 64.63 11.85 -39.30
CA VAL A 338 64.11 13.16 -38.90
C VAL A 338 64.74 14.32 -39.66
N SER A 339 65.84 14.08 -40.38
CA SER A 339 66.65 15.11 -41.05
C SER A 339 66.47 15.13 -42.57
N GLY A 340 66.41 13.96 -43.21
CA GLY A 340 66.31 13.79 -44.66
C GLY A 340 65.02 13.12 -45.13
N GLY A 341 64.16 12.68 -44.21
CA GLY A 341 62.98 11.90 -44.53
C GLY A 341 61.90 12.68 -45.27
N THR A 342 61.75 12.40 -46.56
CA THR A 342 60.67 12.91 -47.43
C THR A 342 59.42 12.01 -47.45
N TYR A 343 59.40 10.99 -46.59
CA TYR A 343 58.28 10.10 -46.36
C TYR A 343 57.74 10.26 -44.95
N ILE A 344 56.48 9.93 -44.75
CA ILE A 344 55.86 9.80 -43.44
C ILE A 344 55.52 8.33 -43.21
N CYS A 345 56.07 7.78 -42.15
CA CYS A 345 55.76 6.45 -41.65
C CYS A 345 54.69 6.54 -40.56
N VAL A 346 53.69 5.67 -40.62
CA VAL A 346 52.57 5.58 -39.69
C VAL A 346 52.43 4.14 -39.21
N LYS A 347 52.43 3.96 -37.88
CA LYS A 347 52.28 2.66 -37.21
C LYS A 347 51.10 2.71 -36.25
N PRO A 348 49.87 2.38 -36.72
CA PRO A 348 48.69 2.37 -35.87
C PRO A 348 48.63 1.09 -35.02
N VAL A 349 48.19 1.22 -33.77
CA VAL A 349 47.84 0.09 -32.89
C VAL A 349 46.43 0.31 -32.41
N PHE A 350 45.55 -0.67 -32.57
CA PHE A 350 44.16 -0.51 -32.20
C PHE A 350 43.55 -1.79 -31.64
N THR A 351 42.51 -1.61 -30.82
CA THR A 351 41.71 -2.71 -30.27
C THR A 351 40.22 -2.39 -30.40
N TYR A 352 39.38 -3.43 -30.33
CA TYR A 352 37.93 -3.32 -30.32
C TYR A 352 37.35 -4.45 -29.48
N SER A 353 36.11 -4.28 -29.00
CA SER A 353 35.45 -5.31 -28.20
C SER A 353 35.21 -6.59 -28.99
N ALA A 354 35.77 -7.70 -28.50
CA ALA A 354 35.62 -9.05 -29.07
C ALA A 354 34.25 -9.66 -28.70
N ILE A 355 33.18 -9.14 -29.30
CA ILE A 355 31.82 -9.65 -29.14
C ILE A 355 31.31 -10.19 -30.49
N THR A 356 30.36 -11.13 -30.45
CA THR A 356 29.79 -11.72 -31.66
C THR A 356 29.23 -10.67 -32.60
N GLY A 357 29.66 -10.70 -33.86
CA GLY A 357 29.24 -9.76 -34.91
C GLY A 357 30.00 -8.42 -34.90
N ASN A 358 30.83 -8.15 -33.89
CA ASN A 358 31.67 -6.94 -33.89
C ASN A 358 32.98 -7.16 -34.64
N SER A 359 33.35 -6.20 -35.46
CA SER A 359 34.64 -6.12 -36.16
C SER A 359 34.93 -4.66 -36.52
N ILE A 360 36.10 -4.38 -37.09
CA ILE A 360 36.37 -3.04 -37.63
C ILE A 360 35.68 -2.88 -38.98
N ALA A 361 34.67 -2.01 -39.03
CA ALA A 361 33.90 -1.70 -40.23
C ALA A 361 34.64 -0.75 -41.18
N SER A 362 35.35 0.24 -40.64
CA SER A 362 36.10 1.20 -41.46
C SER A 362 37.38 1.66 -40.79
N LYS A 363 38.33 2.07 -41.63
CA LYS A 363 39.67 2.51 -41.25
C LYS A 363 40.07 3.69 -42.14
N ALA A 364 40.79 4.65 -41.59
CA ALA A 364 41.34 5.77 -42.35
C ALA A 364 42.64 6.28 -41.76
N ILE A 365 43.68 6.37 -42.59
CA ILE A 365 44.87 7.20 -42.35
C ILE A 365 44.73 8.43 -43.25
N LYS A 366 44.81 9.61 -42.65
CA LYS A 366 44.83 10.89 -43.36
C LYS A 366 46.07 11.67 -43.00
N ILE A 367 46.59 12.44 -43.96
CA ILE A 367 47.67 13.41 -43.73
C ILE A 367 47.20 14.76 -44.24
N ASN A 368 47.17 15.77 -43.37
CA ASN A 368 46.53 17.07 -43.61
C ASN A 368 45.10 16.91 -44.14
N ASN A 369 44.34 16.00 -43.52
CA ASN A 369 42.97 15.61 -43.89
C ASN A 369 42.80 14.96 -45.28
N ILE A 370 43.89 14.72 -46.03
CA ILE A 370 43.85 13.98 -47.30
C ILE A 370 43.92 12.48 -47.00
N SER A 371 42.99 11.69 -47.55
CA SER A 371 42.98 10.23 -47.38
C SER A 371 44.21 9.57 -48.01
N LYS A 372 44.88 8.70 -47.25
CA LYS A 372 46.10 7.99 -47.68
C LYS A 372 45.94 6.48 -47.66
N SER A 373 45.24 5.93 -46.69
CA SER A 373 44.93 4.51 -46.65
C SER A 373 43.60 4.25 -45.94
N THR A 374 42.85 3.29 -46.45
CA THR A 374 41.67 2.70 -45.81
C THR A 374 41.86 1.22 -45.48
N SER A 375 43.05 0.67 -45.79
CA SER A 375 43.40 -0.72 -45.56
C SER A 375 44.68 -0.79 -44.75
N PHE A 376 44.53 -0.96 -43.43
CA PHE A 376 45.64 -1.20 -42.54
C PHE A 376 45.29 -2.19 -41.42
N SER A 377 46.28 -2.91 -40.90
CA SER A 377 46.21 -3.78 -39.74
C SER A 377 46.77 -3.07 -38.52
N SER A 378 46.40 -3.55 -37.33
CA SER A 378 47.07 -3.13 -36.10
C SER A 378 48.52 -3.57 -36.16
N GLU A 379 49.43 -2.76 -35.61
CA GLU A 379 50.88 -2.97 -35.60
C GLU A 379 51.53 -3.02 -37.00
N GLY A 380 50.78 -2.63 -38.03
CA GLY A 380 51.30 -2.51 -39.40
C GLY A 380 52.20 -1.29 -39.59
N ASN A 381 52.99 -1.30 -40.65
CA ASN A 381 53.90 -0.21 -41.02
C ASN A 381 53.49 0.39 -42.39
N TYR A 382 53.09 1.66 -42.41
CA TYR A 382 52.56 2.34 -43.60
C TYR A 382 53.38 3.57 -43.95
N VAL A 383 53.98 3.58 -45.14
CA VAL A 383 54.92 4.62 -45.59
C VAL A 383 54.33 5.38 -46.77
N PHE A 384 54.26 6.70 -46.66
CA PHE A 384 53.70 7.58 -47.68
C PHE A 384 54.76 8.57 -48.17
N SER A 385 54.90 8.74 -49.49
CA SER A 385 55.89 9.64 -50.11
C SER A 385 55.35 11.04 -50.37
N GLY A 386 56.26 11.96 -50.73
CA GLY A 386 55.91 13.27 -51.29
C GLY A 386 55.72 14.36 -50.23
N TYR A 387 56.38 14.25 -49.08
CA TYR A 387 56.27 15.22 -48.00
C TYR A 387 57.55 16.06 -47.89
N SER A 388 57.39 17.37 -48.02
CA SER A 388 58.46 18.35 -47.93
C SER A 388 59.11 18.38 -46.55
N LEU A 389 60.40 18.76 -46.52
CA LEU A 389 61.16 18.92 -45.28
C LEU A 389 60.79 20.21 -44.53
N ASN A 390 60.24 21.22 -45.21
CA ASN A 390 59.94 22.56 -44.66
C ASN A 390 58.48 22.77 -44.22
N GLU A 391 57.69 21.70 -44.21
CA GLU A 391 56.28 21.72 -43.83
C GLU A 391 56.00 20.82 -42.62
N THR A 392 54.89 21.13 -41.94
CA THR A 392 54.33 20.32 -40.87
C THR A 392 53.15 19.52 -41.41
N TYR A 393 52.96 18.32 -40.90
CA TYR A 393 51.90 17.41 -41.33
C TYR A 393 51.13 16.83 -40.15
N ASP A 394 49.81 16.96 -40.15
CA ASP A 394 48.95 16.30 -39.19
C ASP A 394 48.50 14.94 -39.73
N VAL A 395 48.94 13.89 -39.06
CA VAL A 395 48.56 12.51 -39.35
C VAL A 395 47.38 12.16 -38.46
N ILE A 396 46.25 11.81 -39.07
CA ILE A 396 45.03 11.40 -38.36
C ILE A 396 44.77 9.93 -38.69
N CYS A 397 44.70 9.10 -37.65
CA CYS A 397 44.28 7.72 -37.77
C CYS A 397 42.92 7.54 -37.10
N THR A 398 41.97 6.95 -37.83
CA THR A 398 40.62 6.69 -37.34
C THR A 398 40.21 5.26 -37.66
N ILE A 399 39.55 4.61 -36.71
CA ILE A 399 38.87 3.33 -36.91
C ILE A 399 37.42 3.43 -36.43
N THR A 400 36.53 2.67 -37.06
CA THR A 400 35.12 2.54 -36.65
C THR A 400 34.76 1.07 -36.60
N ASP A 401 34.12 0.63 -35.52
CA ASP A 401 33.64 -0.75 -35.39
C ASP A 401 32.27 -0.95 -36.05
N THR A 402 31.80 -2.20 -36.16
CA THR A 402 30.48 -2.49 -36.77
C THR A 402 29.31 -2.12 -35.88
N VAL A 403 29.55 -1.85 -34.59
CA VAL A 403 28.56 -1.20 -33.71
C VAL A 403 28.32 0.26 -34.14
N GLY A 404 29.33 0.89 -34.76
CA GLY A 404 29.28 2.24 -35.33
C GLY A 404 30.02 3.28 -34.48
N ASN A 405 30.78 2.86 -33.47
CA ASN A 405 31.59 3.78 -32.67
C ASN A 405 33.00 3.92 -33.26
N SER A 406 33.57 5.11 -33.18
CA SER A 406 34.88 5.42 -33.74
C SER A 406 35.88 5.83 -32.67
N ALA A 407 37.16 5.57 -32.94
CA ALA A 407 38.29 6.12 -32.21
C ALA A 407 39.22 6.83 -33.19
N SER A 408 39.77 7.98 -32.80
CA SER A 408 40.67 8.77 -33.62
C SER A 408 41.83 9.32 -32.82
N ILE A 409 43.00 9.38 -33.44
CA ILE A 409 44.22 9.95 -32.88
C ILE A 409 44.91 10.83 -33.91
N THR A 410 45.47 11.96 -33.48
CA THR A 410 46.24 12.88 -34.32
C THR A 410 47.68 12.97 -33.83
N ALA A 411 48.65 12.90 -34.74
CA ALA A 411 50.05 13.18 -34.47
C ALA A 411 50.58 14.22 -35.45
N THR A 412 51.28 15.23 -34.93
CA THR A 412 51.87 16.29 -35.72
C THR A 412 53.33 15.99 -36.03
N ILE A 413 53.65 15.88 -37.32
CA ILE A 413 55.00 15.72 -37.83
C ILE A 413 55.54 17.12 -38.13
N THR A 414 56.50 17.57 -37.34
CA THR A 414 57.13 18.88 -37.54
C THR A 414 58.03 18.90 -38.78
N VAL A 415 58.47 20.11 -39.15
CA VAL A 415 59.58 20.32 -40.09
C VAL A 415 60.81 19.47 -39.73
N ALA A 416 61.63 19.14 -40.74
CA ALA A 416 62.81 18.29 -40.56
C ALA A 416 63.83 18.94 -39.60
N LYS A 417 64.42 18.14 -38.71
CA LYS A 417 65.47 18.58 -37.78
C LYS A 417 66.83 18.48 -38.46
N ILE A 418 67.22 19.53 -39.17
CA ILE A 418 68.51 19.60 -39.87
C ILE A 418 69.46 20.46 -39.04
N PRO A 419 70.63 19.95 -38.60
CA PRO A 419 71.56 20.74 -37.78
C PRO A 419 71.96 22.07 -38.42
N PHE A 420 72.21 22.06 -39.72
CA PHE A 420 72.60 23.22 -40.51
C PHE A 420 72.08 23.11 -41.94
N ASN A 421 71.37 24.13 -42.42
CA ASN A 421 70.82 24.17 -43.78
C ASN A 421 70.98 25.56 -44.40
N ILE A 422 71.47 25.65 -45.64
CA ILE A 422 71.49 26.89 -46.42
C ILE A 422 70.43 26.77 -47.53
N SER A 423 69.63 27.81 -47.74
CA SER A 423 68.62 27.82 -48.80
C SER A 423 69.27 27.71 -50.19
N LYS A 424 68.53 27.20 -51.19
CA LYS A 424 69.07 26.95 -52.55
C LYS A 424 69.61 28.22 -53.23
N ASN A 425 68.94 29.34 -53.01
CA ASN A 425 69.32 30.69 -53.47
C ASN A 425 70.37 31.36 -52.55
N LYS A 426 70.83 30.69 -51.49
CA LYS A 426 71.85 31.15 -50.55
C LYS A 426 71.47 32.40 -49.74
N SER A 427 70.18 32.69 -49.61
CA SER A 427 69.63 33.88 -48.92
C SER A 427 69.07 33.60 -47.53
N ALA A 428 69.04 32.36 -47.06
CA ALA A 428 68.57 32.01 -45.71
C ALA A 428 69.42 30.90 -45.07
N LEU A 429 69.43 30.89 -43.73
CA LEU A 429 70.13 29.89 -42.89
C LEU A 429 69.13 29.22 -41.95
N GLY A 430 69.16 27.89 -41.86
CA GLY A 430 68.40 27.09 -40.92
C GLY A 430 69.31 26.42 -39.90
N LEU A 431 69.01 26.56 -38.61
CA LEU A 431 69.70 25.90 -37.49
C LEU A 431 68.69 25.02 -36.74
N GLY A 432 68.88 23.71 -36.81
CA GLY A 432 67.91 22.73 -36.29
C GLY A 432 66.61 22.62 -37.08
N THR A 433 66.53 23.24 -38.27
CA THR A 433 65.36 23.29 -39.15
C THR A 433 65.78 23.60 -40.60
N VAL A 434 64.82 23.61 -41.52
CA VAL A 434 65.03 24.02 -42.92
C VAL A 434 65.00 25.55 -43.05
N ALA A 435 65.93 26.10 -43.83
CA ALA A 435 65.93 27.51 -44.23
C ALA A 435 64.74 27.79 -45.18
N LYS A 436 63.71 28.43 -44.65
CA LYS A 436 62.41 28.67 -45.31
C LYS A 436 62.19 30.12 -45.73
N TYR A 437 62.66 31.08 -44.93
CA TYR A 437 62.35 32.50 -45.12
C TYR A 437 63.60 33.25 -45.58
N ASP A 438 63.61 33.66 -46.85
CA ASP A 438 64.71 34.45 -47.43
C ASP A 438 64.99 35.71 -46.59
N GLY A 439 66.27 35.98 -46.36
CA GLY A 439 66.74 37.09 -45.53
C GLY A 439 66.80 36.80 -44.03
N PHE A 440 66.35 35.62 -43.57
CA PHE A 440 66.26 35.29 -42.14
C PHE A 440 67.07 34.06 -41.75
N ILE A 441 67.38 33.97 -40.44
CA ILE A 441 67.81 32.74 -39.79
C ILE A 441 66.58 32.04 -39.21
N ASN A 442 66.35 30.79 -39.60
CA ASN A 442 65.26 29.97 -39.09
C ASN A 442 65.80 29.05 -37.99
N ILE A 443 65.23 29.18 -36.79
CA ILE A 443 65.69 28.47 -35.60
C ILE A 443 64.69 27.37 -35.23
N GLY A 444 65.13 26.11 -35.25
CA GLY A 444 64.39 24.95 -34.77
C GLY A 444 64.99 24.29 -33.53
N TYR A 445 66.18 24.73 -33.11
CA TYR A 445 66.81 24.34 -31.85
C TYR A 445 66.68 25.44 -30.81
N GLY A 446 66.66 25.04 -29.53
CA GLY A 446 66.90 25.99 -28.46
C GLY A 446 68.36 26.40 -28.43
N PHE A 447 68.63 27.58 -27.90
CA PHE A 447 69.98 27.99 -27.54
C PHE A 447 70.20 27.65 -26.07
N CYS A 448 71.45 27.32 -25.71
CA CYS A 448 71.84 27.20 -24.31
C CYS A 448 73.22 27.81 -24.10
N ASN A 449 73.50 28.21 -22.87
CA ASN A 449 74.87 28.58 -22.46
C ASN A 449 75.74 27.31 -22.32
N THR A 450 77.00 27.50 -21.94
CA THR A 450 77.96 26.39 -21.73
C THR A 450 77.52 25.41 -20.65
N ASP A 451 76.63 25.84 -19.75
CA ASP A 451 76.11 25.06 -18.63
C ASP A 451 74.78 24.34 -18.99
N GLY A 452 74.30 24.49 -20.24
CA GLY A 452 73.09 23.85 -20.73
C GLY A 452 71.79 24.59 -20.38
N GLU A 453 71.87 25.79 -19.80
CA GLU A 453 70.69 26.60 -19.47
C GLU A 453 70.10 27.23 -20.72
N GLN A 454 68.78 27.10 -20.91
CA GLN A 454 68.09 27.60 -22.09
C GLN A 454 68.17 29.13 -22.19
N LEU A 455 68.65 29.63 -23.33
CA LEU A 455 68.70 31.05 -23.67
C LEU A 455 67.52 31.42 -24.56
N TYR A 456 66.89 32.57 -24.29
CA TYR A 456 65.81 33.12 -25.09
C TYR A 456 66.36 34.25 -25.98
N MET A 457 66.16 34.14 -27.30
CA MET A 457 66.45 35.23 -28.22
C MET A 457 65.27 36.19 -28.28
N PHE A 458 65.51 37.48 -28.01
CA PHE A 458 64.57 38.56 -28.28
C PHE A 458 64.95 39.21 -29.61
N GLY A 459 63.97 39.42 -30.49
CA GLY A 459 64.19 39.95 -31.84
C GLY A 459 64.70 41.39 -31.83
N VAL A 460 65.53 41.73 -32.82
CA VAL A 460 65.94 43.09 -33.14
C VAL A 460 64.86 43.69 -34.05
N THR A 461 64.17 44.74 -33.62
CA THR A 461 63.46 45.64 -34.54
C THR A 461 64.50 46.54 -35.19
N ASP A 462 64.77 46.34 -36.48
CA ASP A 462 65.65 47.23 -37.23
C ASP A 462 65.07 48.65 -37.24
N ASN A 463 65.76 49.59 -36.60
CA ASN A 463 65.82 50.96 -37.07
C ASN A 463 67.01 51.02 -38.03
N TYR A 464 66.73 51.00 -39.33
CA TYR A 464 67.65 51.55 -40.32
C TYR A 464 66.96 52.78 -40.93
N ASP A 465 67.28 53.95 -40.38
CA ASP A 465 67.40 55.16 -41.17
C ASP A 465 68.91 55.42 -41.33
N ASP A 466 69.31 55.55 -42.60
CA ASP A 466 70.62 55.94 -43.18
C ASP A 466 71.88 55.07 -42.98
#